data_AF-A0A1G0C629-F1
#
_entry.id   AF-A0A1G0C629-F1
#
_cell.length_a   1.000
_cell.length_b   1.000
_cell.length_c   1.000
_cell.angle_alpha   90.00
_cell.angle_beta   90.00
_cell.angle_gamma   90.00
#
_symmetry.space_group_name_H-M   'P 1'
#
loop_
_entity.id
_entity.type
_entity.pdbx_description
1 polymer ?
#
loop_
_entity_poly.entity_id
_entity_poly.type
_entity_poly.pdbx_seq_one_letter_code
_entity_poly.pdbx_strand_id
1 'polypeptide(L)'
;MVLKNVVLLASVALFLGACGAGAAEIKKREKQEADLEPMNTEEARDLYIRNCESCHGTDGKKQLSGAADLSVSTKSDSEILHTIQNGNDKGMMPYKDLLTKREQSGLVEFVKTLR
;
A
#
# COMPACT_ATOMS: atom_id res chain seq x y z
N MET A 1 42.56 -24.22 30.36
CA MET A 1 41.54 -23.19 30.08
C MET A 1 42.04 -21.87 30.60
N VAL A 2 42.60 -21.06 29.71
CA VAL A 2 43.33 -19.83 30.04
C VAL A 2 42.34 -18.67 30.15
N LEU A 3 42.10 -18.27 31.39
CA LEU A 3 42.07 -16.91 31.94
C LEU A 3 41.69 -15.70 31.06
N LYS A 4 40.82 -14.88 31.69
CA LYS A 4 40.82 -13.41 31.84
C LYS A 4 39.94 -12.56 30.93
N ASN A 5 38.85 -12.08 31.54
CA ASN A 5 38.29 -10.74 31.33
C ASN A 5 39.34 -9.65 31.63
N VAL A 6 39.62 -8.77 30.66
CA VAL A 6 40.19 -7.41 30.78
C VAL A 6 39.68 -6.66 29.53
N VAL A 7 38.68 -5.78 29.57
CA VAL A 7 38.66 -4.38 30.05
C VAL A 7 39.30 -3.38 29.04
N LEU A 8 38.58 -2.26 28.84
CA LEU A 8 38.97 -0.92 28.33
C LEU A 8 39.01 -0.62 26.81
N LEU A 9 38.09 0.30 26.44
CA LEU A 9 38.27 1.56 25.70
C LEU A 9 38.79 1.57 24.26
N ALA A 10 37.95 2.13 23.39
CA ALA A 10 38.23 3.10 22.30
C ALA A 10 37.02 3.01 21.33
N SER A 11 36.31 4.04 20.89
CA SER A 11 36.59 5.47 20.76
C SER A 11 35.26 6.19 20.59
N VAL A 12 35.19 7.38 21.14
CA VAL A 12 34.32 8.45 20.69
C VAL A 12 34.49 8.63 19.17
N ALA A 13 33.39 8.53 18.43
CA ALA A 13 33.23 9.22 17.15
C ALA A 13 32.02 10.14 17.27
N LEU A 14 32.29 11.35 17.78
CA LEU A 14 31.51 12.53 17.41
C LEU A 14 31.47 12.57 15.87
N PHE A 15 30.28 12.46 15.29
CA PHE A 15 29.96 13.13 14.05
C PHE A 15 28.73 14.00 14.29
N LEU A 16 29.02 15.25 14.65
CA LEU A 16 28.16 16.39 14.34
C LEU A 16 28.10 16.53 12.82
N GLY A 17 26.89 16.50 12.26
CA GLY A 17 26.59 16.68 10.83
C GLY A 17 25.46 15.73 10.45
N ALA A 18 24.27 16.16 10.08
CA ALA A 18 23.98 17.29 9.22
C ALA A 18 22.53 17.76 9.39
N CYS A 19 22.36 19.09 9.42
CA CYS A 19 21.15 19.70 8.89
C CYS A 19 20.97 19.26 7.43
N GLY A 20 19.79 18.74 7.09
CA GLY A 20 19.37 18.53 5.71
C GLY A 20 19.56 17.11 5.15
N ALA A 21 18.79 16.14 5.64
CA ALA A 21 18.67 14.82 4.99
C ALA A 21 17.21 14.31 4.91
N GLY A 22 16.22 15.20 5.00
CA GLY A 22 14.81 14.81 4.87
C GLY A 22 14.37 14.53 3.42
N ALA A 23 14.98 15.17 2.42
CA ALA A 23 14.52 15.08 1.03
C ALA A 23 15.11 13.90 0.24
N ALA A 24 16.34 13.45 0.57
CA ALA A 24 17.02 12.39 -0.16
C ALA A 24 16.48 10.99 0.19
N GLU A 25 16.05 10.77 1.44
CA GLU A 25 15.44 9.51 1.89
C GLU A 25 14.02 9.30 1.30
N ILE A 26 13.23 10.38 1.16
CA ILE A 26 11.89 10.33 0.54
C ILE A 26 11.98 9.94 -0.94
N LYS A 27 12.92 10.56 -1.66
CA LYS A 27 13.11 10.33 -3.11
C LYS A 27 13.58 8.91 -3.42
N LYS A 28 14.30 8.27 -2.49
CA LYS A 28 14.77 6.89 -2.64
C LYS A 28 13.63 5.88 -2.46
N ARG A 29 12.71 6.09 -1.51
CA ARG A 29 11.53 5.21 -1.30
C ARG A 29 10.53 5.29 -2.44
N GLU A 30 10.25 6.49 -2.95
CA GLU A 30 9.29 6.68 -4.04
C GLU A 30 9.81 6.10 -5.38
N LYS A 31 11.13 6.21 -5.62
CA LYS A 31 11.76 5.53 -6.76
C LYS A 31 11.75 4.00 -6.60
N GLN A 32 11.88 3.50 -5.38
CA GLN A 32 11.84 2.07 -5.10
C GLN A 32 10.45 1.44 -5.29
N GLU A 33 9.36 2.21 -5.17
CA GLU A 33 8.00 1.74 -5.53
C GLU A 33 7.75 1.70 -7.04
N ALA A 34 8.42 2.57 -7.81
CA ALA A 34 8.27 2.64 -9.26
C ALA A 34 9.02 1.53 -10.02
N ASP A 35 10.04 0.95 -9.39
CA ASP A 35 10.85 -0.16 -9.94
C ASP A 35 10.35 -1.55 -9.46
N LEU A 36 9.21 -1.62 -8.75
CA LEU A 36 8.55 -2.89 -8.43
C LEU A 36 7.76 -3.37 -9.65
N GLU A 37 7.93 -4.65 -10.00
CA GLU A 37 7.09 -5.31 -10.99
C GLU A 37 5.60 -5.07 -10.69
N PRO A 38 4.75 -4.95 -11.73
CA PRO A 38 3.31 -4.84 -11.55
C PRO A 38 2.80 -5.93 -10.61
N MET A 39 1.91 -5.56 -9.68
CA MET A 39 1.29 -6.53 -8.78
C MET A 39 0.55 -7.58 -9.61
N ASN A 40 0.84 -8.85 -9.38
CA ASN A 40 0.16 -9.94 -10.08
C ASN A 40 -1.28 -10.13 -9.55
N THR A 41 -2.08 -10.88 -10.29
CA THR A 41 -3.51 -11.09 -9.96
C THR A 41 -3.73 -11.74 -8.60
N GLU A 42 -2.87 -12.67 -8.16
CA GLU A 42 -3.04 -13.36 -6.88
C GLU A 42 -2.73 -12.43 -5.70
N GLU A 43 -1.64 -11.67 -5.78
CA GLU A 43 -1.34 -10.63 -4.78
C GLU A 43 -2.46 -9.58 -4.68
N ALA A 44 -2.99 -9.17 -5.83
CA ALA A 44 -4.10 -8.22 -5.89
C ALA A 44 -5.39 -8.79 -5.28
N ARG A 45 -5.67 -10.08 -5.54
CA ARG A 45 -6.79 -10.81 -4.95
C ARG A 45 -6.67 -10.89 -3.44
N ASP A 46 -5.50 -11.26 -2.91
CA ASP A 46 -5.26 -11.34 -1.47
C ASP A 46 -5.36 -9.97 -0.78
N LEU A 47 -4.91 -8.92 -1.46
CA LEU A 47 -5.10 -7.56 -0.96
C LEU A 47 -6.58 -7.15 -0.95
N TYR A 48 -7.33 -7.49 -2.00
CA TYR A 48 -8.77 -7.25 -2.07
C TYR A 48 -9.53 -8.00 -0.98
N ILE A 49 -9.19 -9.27 -0.73
CA ILE A 49 -9.79 -10.07 0.35
C ILE A 49 -9.61 -9.40 1.71
N ARG A 50 -8.40 -8.92 2.00
CA ARG A 50 -8.07 -8.30 3.28
C ARG A 50 -8.76 -6.96 3.51
N ASN A 51 -8.98 -6.17 2.45
CA ASN A 51 -9.39 -4.76 2.59
C ASN A 51 -10.79 -4.45 2.05
N CYS A 52 -11.31 -5.21 1.09
CA CYS A 52 -12.47 -4.83 0.29
C CYS A 52 -13.63 -5.85 0.38
N GLU A 53 -13.32 -7.13 0.52
CA GLU A 53 -14.30 -8.23 0.48
C GLU A 53 -15.37 -8.13 1.57
N SER A 54 -15.03 -7.62 2.76
CA SER A 54 -15.98 -7.49 3.86
C SER A 54 -17.25 -6.74 3.43
N CYS A 55 -17.11 -5.74 2.56
CA CYS A 55 -18.19 -4.93 2.01
C CYS A 55 -18.65 -5.37 0.61
N HIS A 56 -17.70 -5.65 -0.29
CA HIS A 56 -18.00 -5.94 -1.70
C HIS A 56 -18.17 -7.43 -2.00
N GLY A 57 -17.74 -8.34 -1.14
CA GLY A 57 -17.76 -9.79 -1.37
C GLY A 57 -16.65 -10.26 -2.30
N THR A 58 -16.39 -11.56 -2.32
CA THR A 58 -15.34 -12.16 -3.17
C THR A 58 -15.62 -12.01 -4.65
N ASP A 59 -16.89 -11.89 -5.03
CA ASP A 59 -17.38 -11.73 -6.40
C ASP A 59 -17.82 -10.29 -6.71
N GLY A 60 -17.65 -9.35 -5.77
CA GLY A 60 -18.00 -7.95 -5.95
C GLY A 60 -19.49 -7.61 -5.78
N LYS A 61 -20.35 -8.58 -5.44
CA LYS A 61 -21.82 -8.44 -5.45
C LYS A 61 -22.46 -8.28 -4.07
N LYS A 62 -21.69 -8.24 -2.98
CA LYS A 62 -22.23 -8.32 -1.62
C LYS A 62 -23.04 -7.09 -1.22
N GLN A 63 -22.66 -5.91 -1.72
CA GLN A 63 -23.35 -4.63 -1.47
C GLN A 63 -23.63 -4.30 0.01
N LEU A 64 -22.79 -4.80 0.92
CA LEU A 64 -22.99 -4.58 2.35
C LEU A 64 -22.84 -3.08 2.68
N SER A 65 -23.70 -2.56 3.56
CA SER A 65 -23.70 -1.15 3.96
C SER A 65 -23.80 -0.16 2.79
N GLY A 66 -24.45 -0.56 1.69
CA GLY A 66 -24.61 0.30 0.51
C GLY A 66 -23.40 0.33 -0.42
N ALA A 67 -22.45 -0.60 -0.26
CA ALA A 67 -21.36 -0.80 -1.20
C ALA A 67 -21.92 -1.05 -2.63
N ALA A 68 -21.21 -0.56 -3.65
CA ALA A 68 -21.61 -0.79 -5.03
C ALA A 68 -21.42 -2.26 -5.43
N ASP A 69 -22.30 -2.75 -6.31
CA ASP A 69 -22.06 -3.99 -7.06
C ASP A 69 -20.95 -3.72 -8.08
N LEU A 70 -19.78 -4.31 -7.86
CA LEU A 70 -18.61 -4.11 -8.70
C LEU A 70 -18.76 -4.81 -10.06
N SER A 71 -19.61 -5.85 -10.15
CA SER A 71 -19.78 -6.64 -11.37
C SER A 71 -20.48 -5.88 -12.49
N VAL A 72 -21.27 -4.87 -12.14
CA VAL A 72 -21.96 -4.01 -13.13
C VAL A 72 -21.26 -2.66 -13.32
N SER A 73 -20.08 -2.47 -12.71
CA SER A 73 -19.37 -1.19 -12.74
C SER A 73 -18.82 -0.88 -14.14
N THR A 74 -19.16 0.29 -14.65
CA THR A 74 -18.63 0.83 -15.92
C THR A 74 -17.54 1.89 -15.73
N LYS A 75 -17.08 2.07 -14.48
CA LYS A 75 -16.10 3.11 -14.14
C LYS A 75 -14.77 2.93 -14.86
N SER A 76 -14.13 4.03 -15.22
CA SER A 76 -12.76 4.03 -15.73
C SER A 76 -11.74 3.75 -14.62
N ASP A 77 -10.52 3.38 -15.00
CA ASP A 77 -9.42 3.08 -14.09
C ASP A 77 -9.11 4.26 -13.16
N SER A 78 -9.15 5.49 -13.69
CA SER A 78 -8.93 6.72 -12.91
C SER A 78 -10.05 6.99 -11.91
N GLU A 79 -11.30 6.68 -12.24
CA GLU A 79 -12.43 6.79 -11.31
C GLU A 79 -12.37 5.75 -10.19
N ILE A 80 -11.97 4.51 -10.51
CA ILE A 80 -11.76 3.47 -9.50
C ILE A 80 -10.63 3.89 -8.57
N LEU A 81 -9.49 4.28 -9.13
CA LEU A 81 -8.34 4.74 -8.36
C LEU A 81 -8.71 5.92 -7.46
N HIS A 82 -9.42 6.91 -7.99
CA HIS A 82 -9.86 8.07 -7.21
C HIS A 82 -10.76 7.64 -6.04
N THR A 83 -11.66 6.68 -6.26
CA THR A 83 -12.54 6.15 -5.22
C THR A 83 -11.75 5.37 -4.16
N ILE A 84 -10.78 4.55 -4.57
CA ILE A 84 -9.88 3.84 -3.63
C ILE A 84 -9.09 4.84 -2.79
N GLN A 85 -8.51 5.86 -3.43
CA GLN A 85 -7.68 6.85 -2.75
C GLN A 85 -8.47 7.69 -1.75
N ASN A 86 -9.63 8.19 -2.17
CA ASN A 86 -10.35 9.23 -1.43
C ASN A 86 -11.59 8.73 -0.70
N GLY A 87 -11.98 7.47 -0.90
CA GLY A 87 -13.24 6.96 -0.38
C GLY A 87 -14.45 7.58 -1.08
N ASN A 88 -15.59 7.60 -0.41
CA ASN A 88 -16.80 8.29 -0.86
C ASN A 88 -17.71 8.73 0.31
N ASP A 89 -18.76 9.47 -0.02
CA ASP A 89 -19.79 9.95 0.90
C ASP A 89 -20.73 8.85 1.43
N LYS A 90 -20.66 7.64 0.85
CA LYS A 90 -21.44 6.46 1.26
C LYS A 90 -20.73 5.59 2.31
N GLY A 91 -19.59 6.04 2.81
CA GLY A 91 -18.88 5.38 3.91
C GLY A 91 -17.73 4.46 3.48
N MET A 92 -17.33 4.46 2.21
CA MET A 92 -16.04 3.88 1.83
C MET A 92 -14.92 4.78 2.36
N MET A 93 -14.07 4.24 3.22
CA MET A 93 -12.91 4.96 3.76
C MET A 93 -11.83 5.19 2.68
N PRO A 94 -11.01 6.26 2.80
CA PRO A 94 -9.88 6.49 1.91
C PRO A 94 -8.72 5.51 2.19
N TYR A 95 -8.08 5.01 1.14
CA TYR A 95 -6.91 4.13 1.22
C TYR A 95 -5.59 4.76 0.76
N LYS A 96 -5.61 6.04 0.34
CA LYS A 96 -4.44 6.73 -0.22
C LYS A 96 -3.18 6.62 0.63
N ASP A 97 -3.33 6.73 1.95
CA ASP A 97 -2.21 6.71 2.90
C ASP A 97 -2.02 5.32 3.56
N LEU A 98 -2.88 4.35 3.23
CA LEU A 98 -2.85 2.98 3.77
C LEU A 98 -2.25 1.98 2.80
N LEU A 99 -2.28 2.28 1.49
CA LEU A 99 -1.81 1.41 0.43
C LEU A 99 -0.75 2.13 -0.42
N THR A 100 0.27 1.40 -0.84
CA THR A 100 1.27 1.87 -1.80
C THR A 100 0.65 2.14 -3.18
N LYS A 101 1.32 2.92 -4.03
CA LYS A 101 0.83 3.16 -5.41
C LYS A 101 0.68 1.84 -6.20
N ARG A 102 1.61 0.90 -6.01
CA ARG A 102 1.57 -0.44 -6.65
C ARG A 102 0.33 -1.23 -6.24
N GLU A 103 0.01 -1.22 -4.94
CA GLU A 103 -1.17 -1.88 -4.40
C GLU A 103 -2.48 -1.26 -4.90
N GLN A 104 -2.56 0.07 -4.92
CA GLN A 104 -3.73 0.78 -5.45
C GLN A 104 -3.96 0.43 -6.93
N SER A 105 -2.91 0.45 -7.76
CA SER A 105 -3.00 0.07 -9.17
C SER A 105 -3.42 -1.39 -9.36
N GLY A 106 -2.88 -2.32 -8.58
CA GLY A 106 -3.29 -3.72 -8.69
C GLY A 106 -4.72 -3.97 -8.21
N LEU A 107 -5.23 -3.21 -7.22
CA LEU A 107 -6.65 -3.26 -6.87
C LEU A 107 -7.55 -2.73 -8.00
N VAL A 108 -7.13 -1.69 -8.71
CA VAL A 108 -7.87 -1.19 -9.89
C VAL A 108 -8.02 -2.31 -10.92
N GLU A 109 -6.94 -3.01 -11.25
CA GLU A 109 -6.97 -4.11 -12.21
C GLU A 109 -7.80 -5.29 -11.69
N PHE A 110 -7.62 -5.69 -10.43
CA PHE A 110 -8.39 -6.79 -9.85
C PHE A 110 -9.90 -6.50 -9.84
N VAL A 111 -10.31 -5.30 -9.43
CA VAL A 111 -11.74 -4.91 -9.42
C VAL A 111 -12.36 -4.99 -10.81
N LYS A 112 -11.62 -4.69 -11.88
CA LYS A 112 -12.11 -4.82 -13.27
C LYS A 112 -12.36 -6.27 -13.67
N THR A 113 -11.66 -7.23 -13.07
CA THR A 113 -11.90 -8.67 -13.33
C THR A 113 -13.22 -9.18 -12.75
N LEU A 114 -13.86 -8.42 -11.86
CA LEU A 114 -15.12 -8.80 -11.22
C LEU A 114 -16.36 -8.45 -12.06
N ARG A 115 -16.18 -7.79 -13.21
CA ARG A 115 -17.24 -7.37 -14.14
C ARG A 115 -17.81 -8.51 -14.96
#